data_AF-A0A2G7G8F7-F1
#
_entry.id   AF-A0A2G7G8F7-F1
#
_cell.length_a   1.000
_cell.length_b   1.000
_cell.length_c   1.000
_cell.angle_alpha   90.00
_cell.angle_beta   90.00
_cell.angle_gamma   90.00
#
_symmetry.space_group_name_H-M   'P 1'
#
loop_
_entity.id
_entity.type
_entity.pdbx_description
1 polymer ?
#
loop_
_entity_poly.entity_id
_entity_poly.type
_entity_poly.pdbx_seq_one_letter_code
_entity_poly.pdbx_strand_id
1 'polypeptide(L)'
;MAPPTFNLIYLRQPDRSKGEVFPELWFLDDCIVTAIQHWHLARILLTAFDPRVPRPGPGRRAAVGRREAEIKESIFVLCGIAQSNKTAPALITACMGVSMCGDRVTDRLEQETLLGILTTTEETHALSTTKAQVQLREAWGWTNSDGRLA
;
A
#
# COMPACT_ATOMS: atom_id res chain seq x y z
N MET A 1 -16.00 -20.44 6.10
CA MET A 1 -15.53 -19.76 7.34
C MET A 1 -14.02 -19.98 7.41
N ALA A 2 -13.23 -18.91 7.54
CA ALA A 2 -11.78 -19.08 7.68
C ALA A 2 -11.43 -19.64 9.06
N PRO A 3 -10.35 -20.44 9.21
CA PRO A 3 -9.90 -20.89 10.52
C PRO A 3 -9.59 -19.70 11.46
N PRO A 4 -9.84 -19.80 12.78
CA PRO A 4 -9.58 -18.71 13.73
C PRO A 4 -8.13 -18.23 13.78
N THR A 5 -7.19 -19.05 13.32
CA THR A 5 -5.77 -18.70 13.18
C THR A 5 -5.54 -17.55 12.19
N PHE A 6 -6.47 -17.29 11.27
CA PHE A 6 -6.40 -16.14 10.36
C PHE A 6 -6.87 -14.82 11.00
N ASN A 7 -7.33 -14.85 12.25
CA ASN A 7 -7.68 -13.64 12.97
C ASN A 7 -6.42 -12.90 13.43
N LEU A 8 -6.53 -11.57 13.50
CA LEU A 8 -5.52 -10.72 14.08
C LEU A 8 -5.37 -11.03 15.58
N ILE A 9 -4.13 -11.09 16.05
CA ILE A 9 -3.82 -11.09 17.49
C ILE A 9 -4.00 -9.68 18.05
N TYR A 10 -3.64 -8.67 17.24
CA TYR A 10 -3.76 -7.27 17.59
C TYR A 10 -4.11 -6.43 16.37
N LEU A 11 -5.00 -5.46 16.59
CA LEU A 11 -5.42 -4.47 15.62
C LEU A 11 -5.39 -3.10 16.28
N ARG A 12 -4.66 -2.16 15.68
CA ARG A 12 -4.77 -0.75 15.99
C ARG A 12 -5.00 0.05 14.72
N GLN A 13 -5.99 0.93 14.76
CA GLN A 13 -6.28 1.82 13.65
C GLN A 13 -5.20 2.91 13.52
N PRO A 14 -4.97 3.44 12.30
CA PRO A 14 -4.05 4.55 12.10
C PRO A 14 -4.44 5.79 12.93
N ASP A 15 -3.46 6.48 13.49
CA ASP A 15 -3.63 7.75 14.20
C ASP A 15 -2.91 8.88 13.45
N ARG A 16 -3.65 9.57 12.58
CA ARG A 16 -3.12 10.70 11.81
C ARG A 16 -2.60 11.86 12.66
N SER A 17 -3.09 12.02 13.90
CA SER A 17 -2.58 13.07 14.79
C SER A 17 -1.13 12.83 15.22
N LYS A 18 -0.69 11.57 15.16
CA LYS A 18 0.68 11.13 15.43
C LYS A 18 1.51 10.88 14.17
N GLY A 19 0.96 11.17 12.99
CA GLY A 19 1.58 10.85 11.70
C GLY A 19 1.51 9.35 11.33
N GLU A 20 0.71 8.55 12.03
CA GLU A 20 0.58 7.12 11.75
C GLU A 20 -0.47 6.91 10.65
N VAL A 21 0.01 6.50 9.47
CA VAL A 21 -0.83 6.31 8.26
C VAL A 21 -1.35 4.89 8.12
N PHE A 22 -0.53 3.89 8.47
CA PHE A 22 -0.90 2.48 8.34
C PHE A 22 -1.52 1.94 9.62
N PRO A 23 -2.43 0.95 9.52
CA PRO A 23 -2.90 0.21 10.68
C PRO A 23 -1.78 -0.68 11.22
N GLU A 24 -1.83 -0.98 12.51
CA GLU A 24 -0.98 -1.98 13.13
C GLU A 24 -1.71 -3.33 13.19
N LEU A 25 -1.10 -4.36 12.63
CA LEU A 25 -1.76 -5.64 12.32
C LEU A 25 -0.82 -6.81 12.65
N TRP A 26 -1.08 -7.50 13.75
CA TRP A 26 -0.25 -8.63 14.18
C TRP A 26 -0.96 -9.95 13.91
N PHE A 27 -0.23 -10.88 13.29
CA PHE A 27 -0.70 -12.23 13.04
C PHE A 27 0.11 -13.26 13.82
N LEU A 28 -0.44 -14.46 13.93
CA LEU A 28 0.15 -15.53 14.73
C LEU A 28 1.45 -16.10 14.13
N ASP A 29 1.55 -16.15 12.81
CA ASP A 29 2.70 -16.74 12.12
C ASP A 29 2.88 -16.19 10.69
N ASP A 30 4.10 -16.30 10.17
CA ASP A 30 4.52 -15.82 8.86
C ASP A 30 3.74 -16.45 7.70
N CYS A 31 3.27 -17.70 7.85
CA CYS A 31 2.41 -18.34 6.87
C CYS A 31 1.08 -17.58 6.71
N ILE A 32 0.50 -17.15 7.83
CA ILE A 32 -0.75 -16.38 7.85
C ILE A 32 -0.52 -14.99 7.27
N VAL A 33 0.58 -14.33 7.66
CA VAL A 33 1.01 -13.04 7.09
C VAL A 33 1.07 -13.13 5.57
N THR A 34 1.77 -14.15 5.04
CA THR A 34 1.94 -14.35 3.61
C THR A 34 0.59 -14.58 2.91
N ALA A 35 -0.27 -15.43 3.47
CA ALA A 35 -1.59 -15.73 2.91
C ALA A 35 -2.48 -14.48 2.84
N ILE A 36 -2.55 -13.69 3.92
CA ILE A 36 -3.36 -12.47 3.98
C ILE A 36 -2.82 -11.42 3.00
N GLN A 37 -1.52 -11.25 2.89
CA GLN A 37 -0.96 -10.30 1.94
C GLN A 37 -1.23 -10.68 0.48
N HIS A 38 -1.09 -11.95 0.11
CA HIS A 38 -1.42 -12.41 -1.24
C HIS A 38 -2.91 -12.20 -1.55
N TRP A 39 -3.78 -12.36 -0.55
CA TRP A 39 -5.20 -12.01 -0.70
C TRP A 39 -5.41 -10.52 -0.98
N HIS A 40 -4.73 -9.62 -0.26
CA HIS A 40 -4.80 -8.18 -0.54
C HIS A 40 -4.21 -7.81 -1.90
N LEU A 41 -3.11 -8.44 -2.31
CA LEU A 41 -2.53 -8.23 -3.63
C LEU A 41 -3.50 -8.66 -4.75
N ALA A 42 -4.13 -9.83 -4.60
CA ALA A 42 -5.17 -10.29 -5.52
C ALA A 42 -6.36 -9.32 -5.56
N ARG A 43 -6.80 -8.79 -4.41
CA ARG A 43 -7.84 -7.76 -4.35
C ARG A 43 -7.45 -6.51 -5.12
N ILE A 44 -6.23 -6.00 -4.93
CA ILE A 44 -5.73 -4.84 -5.68
C ILE A 44 -5.84 -5.09 -7.18
N LEU A 45 -5.36 -6.24 -7.67
CA LEU A 45 -5.39 -6.58 -9.10
C LEU A 45 -6.83 -6.71 -9.61
N LEU A 46 -7.68 -7.45 -8.90
CA LEU A 46 -9.07 -7.67 -9.31
C LEU A 46 -9.87 -6.35 -9.34
N THR A 47 -9.69 -5.50 -8.33
CA THR A 47 -10.32 -4.18 -8.28
C THR A 47 -9.73 -3.25 -9.34
N ALA A 48 -8.41 -3.30 -9.59
CA ALA A 48 -7.76 -2.51 -10.63
C ALA A 48 -8.21 -2.91 -12.05
N PHE A 49 -8.57 -4.16 -12.29
CA PHE A 49 -8.96 -4.63 -13.62
C PHE A 49 -10.44 -5.01 -13.72
N ASP A 50 -11.31 -4.50 -12.83
CA ASP A 50 -12.73 -4.83 -12.84
C ASP A 50 -13.43 -4.35 -14.14
N PRO A 51 -13.91 -5.28 -15.01
CA PRO A 51 -14.57 -4.92 -16.26
C PRO A 51 -16.00 -4.40 -16.08
N ARG A 52 -16.55 -4.46 -14.86
CA ARG A 52 -17.96 -4.12 -14.55
C ARG A 52 -18.16 -2.63 -14.26
N VAL A 53 -17.10 -1.83 -14.22
CA VAL A 53 -17.21 -0.38 -13.99
C VAL A 53 -18.02 0.28 -15.11
N PRO A 54 -19.15 0.97 -14.81
CA PRO A 54 -20.02 1.58 -15.82
C PRO A 54 -19.29 2.58 -16.71
N ARG A 55 -19.52 2.53 -18.03
CA ARG A 55 -18.76 3.33 -19.03
C ARG A 55 -19.23 4.79 -19.17
N PRO A 56 -20.54 5.13 -19.07
CA PRO A 56 -21.00 6.53 -19.03
C PRO A 56 -21.90 6.87 -17.81
N GLY A 57 -21.94 8.15 -17.45
CA GLY A 57 -22.89 8.73 -16.49
C GLY A 57 -22.38 8.90 -15.05
N PRO A 58 -23.14 9.58 -14.16
CA PRO A 58 -22.74 9.88 -12.77
C PRO A 58 -22.33 8.65 -11.95
N GLY A 59 -22.95 7.49 -12.23
CA GLY A 59 -22.60 6.21 -11.60
C GLY A 59 -21.16 5.77 -11.86
N ARG A 60 -20.53 6.20 -12.98
CA ARG A 60 -19.13 5.93 -13.28
C ARG A 60 -18.19 6.60 -12.28
N ARG A 61 -18.40 7.89 -11.99
CA ARG A 61 -17.53 8.63 -11.05
C ARG A 61 -17.57 8.00 -9.66
N ALA A 62 -18.76 7.62 -9.21
CA ALA A 62 -18.92 6.92 -7.93
C ALA A 62 -18.26 5.53 -7.94
N ALA A 63 -18.40 4.77 -9.02
CA ALA A 63 -17.76 3.45 -9.16
C ALA A 63 -16.23 3.55 -9.19
N VAL A 64 -15.66 4.50 -9.93
CA VAL A 64 -14.23 4.77 -9.95
C VAL A 64 -13.75 5.18 -8.55
N GLY A 65 -14.45 6.10 -7.89
CA GLY A 65 -14.08 6.52 -6.53
C GLY A 65 -14.04 5.36 -5.52
N ARG A 66 -15.02 4.45 -5.57
CA ARG A 66 -15.02 3.24 -4.72
C ARG A 66 -13.84 2.32 -5.03
N ARG A 67 -13.57 2.08 -6.31
CA ARG A 67 -12.43 1.27 -6.78
C ARG A 67 -11.10 1.82 -6.26
N GLU A 68 -10.87 3.12 -6.40
CA GLU A 68 -9.64 3.75 -5.90
C GLU A 68 -9.53 3.68 -4.38
N ALA A 69 -10.65 3.82 -3.65
CA ALA A 69 -10.66 3.68 -2.20
C ALA A 69 -10.32 2.25 -1.73
N GLU A 70 -10.88 1.22 -2.38
CA GLU A 70 -10.60 -0.19 -2.07
C GLU A 70 -9.15 -0.59 -2.36
N ILE A 71 -8.58 -0.07 -3.46
CA ILE A 71 -7.17 -0.28 -3.81
C ILE A 71 -6.30 0.36 -2.73
N LYS A 72 -6.57 1.63 -2.39
CA LYS A 72 -5.82 2.36 -1.37
C LYS A 72 -5.87 1.67 -0.01
N GLU A 73 -7.06 1.25 0.43
CA GLU A 73 -7.25 0.47 1.66
C GLU A 73 -6.37 -0.78 1.65
N SER A 74 -6.38 -1.55 0.56
CA SER A 74 -5.60 -2.78 0.46
C SER A 74 -4.10 -2.53 0.47
N ILE A 75 -3.61 -1.46 -0.17
CA ILE A 75 -2.20 -1.04 -0.10
C ILE A 75 -1.81 -0.71 1.35
N PHE A 76 -2.65 0.05 2.05
CA PHE A 76 -2.33 0.53 3.41
C PHE A 76 -2.33 -0.64 4.40
N VAL A 77 -3.23 -1.59 4.21
CA VAL A 77 -3.19 -2.85 4.96
C VAL A 77 -1.92 -3.62 4.65
N LEU A 78 -1.52 -3.81 3.39
CA LEU A 78 -0.24 -4.49 3.06
C LEU A 78 0.95 -3.86 3.78
N CYS A 79 1.05 -2.52 3.74
CA CYS A 79 2.11 -1.78 4.41
C CYS A 79 2.05 -1.90 5.93
N GLY A 80 0.85 -1.86 6.52
CA GLY A 80 0.64 -2.08 7.96
C GLY A 80 1.07 -3.47 8.42
N ILE A 81 0.73 -4.51 7.66
CA ILE A 81 1.17 -5.88 7.90
C ILE A 81 2.71 -5.97 7.83
N ALA A 82 3.31 -5.38 6.80
CA ALA A 82 4.75 -5.38 6.62
C ALA A 82 5.49 -4.67 7.76
N GLN A 83 4.98 -3.53 8.23
CA GLN A 83 5.58 -2.78 9.32
C GLN A 83 5.43 -3.48 10.69
N SER A 84 4.30 -4.16 10.90
CA SER A 84 4.00 -4.85 12.17
C SER A 84 4.78 -6.16 12.31
N ASN A 85 4.85 -6.98 11.25
CA ASN A 85 5.42 -8.33 11.31
C ASN A 85 6.88 -8.38 10.80
N LYS A 86 7.29 -7.42 9.95
CA LYS A 86 8.68 -7.22 9.47
C LYS A 86 9.34 -8.46 8.86
N THR A 87 8.55 -9.38 8.30
CA THR A 87 9.08 -10.53 7.57
C THR A 87 9.50 -10.10 6.16
N ALA A 88 10.52 -10.76 5.60
CA ALA A 88 10.98 -10.43 4.25
C ALA A 88 9.86 -10.56 3.19
N PRO A 89 9.04 -11.65 3.17
CA PRO A 89 7.90 -11.72 2.27
C PRO A 89 6.88 -10.60 2.47
N ALA A 90 6.73 -10.14 3.73
CA ALA A 90 5.80 -9.06 4.04
C ALA A 90 6.17 -7.75 3.37
N LEU A 91 7.45 -7.38 3.50
CA LEU A 91 8.01 -6.16 2.93
C LEU A 91 8.04 -6.21 1.40
N ILE A 92 8.43 -7.35 0.82
CA ILE A 92 8.47 -7.54 -0.65
C ILE A 92 7.06 -7.39 -1.25
N THR A 93 6.04 -8.01 -0.66
CA THR A 93 4.67 -7.93 -1.17
C THR A 93 4.10 -6.52 -1.02
N ALA A 94 4.40 -5.83 0.08
CA ALA A 94 4.04 -4.42 0.24
C ALA A 94 4.70 -3.55 -0.84
N CYS A 95 6.00 -3.73 -1.10
CA CYS A 95 6.69 -3.03 -2.19
C CYS A 95 6.03 -3.26 -3.55
N MET A 96 5.57 -4.47 -3.83
CA MET A 96 4.84 -4.78 -5.08
C MET A 96 3.53 -4.00 -5.16
N GLY A 97 2.71 -4.01 -4.10
CA GLY A 97 1.46 -3.26 -4.04
C GLY A 97 1.68 -1.75 -4.20
N VAL A 98 2.66 -1.19 -3.50
CA VAL A 98 3.06 0.21 -3.57
C VAL A 98 3.54 0.58 -4.98
N SER A 99 4.38 -0.25 -5.60
CA SER A 99 4.91 0.03 -6.94
C SER A 99 3.82 0.00 -8.02
N MET A 100 2.84 -0.89 -7.90
CA MET A 100 1.77 -1.03 -8.89
C MET A 100 0.69 0.04 -8.79
N CYS A 101 0.39 0.49 -7.58
CA CYS A 101 -0.80 1.30 -7.31
C CYS A 101 -0.61 2.48 -6.35
N GLY A 102 0.62 2.74 -5.89
CA GLY A 102 0.94 3.87 -5.02
C GLY A 102 0.78 5.23 -5.71
N ASP A 103 0.86 5.28 -7.04
CA ASP A 103 0.67 6.47 -7.88
C ASP A 103 -0.71 7.15 -7.65
N ARG A 104 -1.70 6.37 -7.23
CA ARG A 104 -3.08 6.80 -6.95
C ARG A 104 -3.22 7.57 -5.64
N VAL A 105 -2.20 7.57 -4.78
CA VAL A 105 -2.25 8.25 -3.48
C VAL A 105 -1.95 9.73 -3.64
N THR A 106 -2.78 10.59 -3.04
CA THR A 106 -2.72 12.05 -3.23
C THR A 106 -2.25 12.83 -2.01
N ASP A 107 -2.37 12.26 -0.81
CA ASP A 107 -1.98 12.93 0.44
C ASP A 107 -0.46 12.83 0.62
N ARG A 108 0.18 13.96 0.93
CA ARG A 108 1.64 14.05 1.00
C ARG A 108 2.24 13.16 2.09
N LEU A 109 1.62 13.13 3.27
CA LEU A 109 2.09 12.31 4.40
C LEU A 109 1.98 10.82 4.03
N GLU A 110 0.88 10.43 3.39
CA GLU A 110 0.71 9.05 2.93
C GLU A 110 1.75 8.66 1.88
N GLN A 111 2.00 9.51 0.88
CA GLN A 111 3.02 9.30 -0.15
C GLN A 111 4.42 9.11 0.45
N GLU A 112 4.80 9.97 1.40
CA GLU A 112 6.07 9.85 2.13
C GLU A 112 6.16 8.55 2.93
N THR A 113 5.05 8.13 3.56
CA THR A 113 5.01 6.87 4.31
C THR A 113 5.14 5.66 3.38
N LEU A 114 4.56 5.70 2.17
CA LEU A 114 4.73 4.65 1.16
C LEU A 114 6.18 4.56 0.66
N LEU A 115 6.85 5.69 0.46
CA LEU A 115 8.29 5.69 0.14
C LEU A 115 9.12 5.10 1.28
N GLY A 116 8.74 5.36 2.54
CA GLY A 116 9.37 4.75 3.71
C GLY A 116 9.40 3.22 3.62
N ILE A 117 8.31 2.59 3.20
CA ILE A 117 8.27 1.12 3.00
C ILE A 117 9.28 0.67 1.95
N LEU A 118 9.37 1.37 0.82
CA LEU A 118 10.31 1.03 -0.26
C LEU A 118 11.76 1.14 0.24
N THR A 119 12.12 2.27 0.86
CA THR A 119 13.46 2.52 1.38
C THR A 119 13.85 1.52 2.47
N THR A 120 12.98 1.27 3.46
CA THR A 120 13.25 0.29 4.52
C THR A 120 13.45 -1.12 3.95
N THR A 121 12.72 -1.50 2.91
CA THR A 121 12.87 -2.82 2.27
C THR A 121 14.21 -2.93 1.54
N GLU A 122 14.64 -1.88 0.85
CA GLU A 122 15.94 -1.84 0.16
C GLU A 122 17.10 -1.94 1.16
N GLU A 123 17.02 -1.22 2.29
CA GLU A 123 18.01 -1.26 3.36
C GLU A 123 18.06 -2.62 4.07
N THR A 124 16.91 -3.24 4.32
CA THR A 124 16.83 -4.48 5.12
C THR A 124 17.09 -5.74 4.30
N HIS A 125 16.69 -5.75 3.01
CA HIS A 125 16.67 -6.96 2.19
C HIS A 125 17.40 -6.82 0.84
N ALA A 126 18.06 -5.69 0.58
CA ALA A 126 18.77 -5.41 -0.67
C ALA A 126 17.91 -5.54 -1.94
N LEU A 127 16.58 -5.47 -1.80
CA LEU A 127 15.66 -5.39 -2.94
C LEU A 127 15.72 -3.97 -3.49
N SER A 128 16.22 -3.80 -4.71
CA SER A 128 16.27 -2.47 -5.32
C SER A 128 14.86 -1.94 -5.58
N THR A 129 14.48 -0.87 -4.88
CA THR A 129 13.21 -0.17 -5.04
C THR A 129 13.37 1.19 -5.72
N THR A 130 14.61 1.61 -5.96
CA THR A 130 14.99 2.91 -6.55
C THR A 130 14.12 3.29 -7.76
N LYS A 131 13.90 2.37 -8.71
CA LYS A 131 13.05 2.64 -9.89
C LYS A 131 11.61 2.96 -9.51
N ALA A 132 11.02 2.19 -8.60
CA ALA A 132 9.65 2.42 -8.13
C ALA A 132 9.54 3.76 -7.39
N GLN A 133 10.53 4.10 -6.55
CA GLN A 133 10.56 5.39 -5.86
C GLN A 133 10.59 6.58 -6.83
N VAL A 134 11.42 6.52 -7.87
CA VAL A 134 11.49 7.57 -8.90
C VAL A 134 10.14 7.71 -9.62
N GLN A 135 9.59 6.60 -10.10
CA GLN A 135 8.30 6.59 -10.82
C GLN A 135 7.15 7.14 -9.97
N LEU A 136 7.10 6.81 -8.68
CA LEU A 136 6.08 7.30 -7.78
C LEU A 136 6.21 8.81 -7.53
N ARG A 137 7.44 9.29 -7.26
CA ARG A 137 7.70 10.73 -7.10
C ARG A 137 7.29 11.51 -8.35
N GLU A 138 7.63 11.01 -9.54
CA GLU A 138 7.19 11.60 -10.81
C GLU A 138 5.66 11.60 -10.96
N ALA A 139 5.01 10.46 -10.69
CA ALA A 139 3.55 10.32 -10.80
C ALA A 139 2.79 11.25 -9.83
N TRP A 140 3.34 11.48 -8.64
CA TRP A 140 2.79 12.41 -7.66
C TRP A 140 3.11 13.87 -7.95
N GLY A 141 3.85 14.17 -9.02
CA GLY A 141 4.24 15.53 -9.38
C GLY A 141 5.26 16.13 -8.41
N TRP A 142 6.07 15.31 -7.75
CA TRP A 142 7.21 15.77 -6.95
C TRP A 142 8.35 16.18 -7.89
N THR A 143 8.10 17.14 -8.77
CA THR A 143 9.17 17.79 -9.53
C THR A 143 10.02 18.59 -8.55
N ASN A 144 11.36 18.46 -8.62
CA ASN A 144 12.31 19.24 -7.83
C ASN A 144 11.99 20.74 -7.91
N SER A 145 11.24 21.25 -6.93
CA SER A 145 11.14 22.67 -6.63
C SER A 145 12.37 23.14 -5.86
N ASP A 146 13.56 22.73 -6.32
CA ASP A 146 14.86 23.25 -5.91
C ASP A 146 15.60 23.75 -7.16
N GLY A 147 14.91 24.60 -7.91
CA GLY A 147 15.57 25.67 -8.65
C GLY A 147 15.82 26.83 -7.70
N ARG A 148 16.91 26.76 -6.92
CA ARG A 148 17.65 27.83 -6.19
C ARG A 148 18.53 27.11 -5.16
N LEU A 149 19.85 27.09 -5.28
CA LEU A 149 20.74 28.25 -5.17
C LEU A 149 22.07 27.97 -5.91
N ALA A 150 22.53 29.02 -6.61
CA ALA A 150 23.92 29.40 -6.93
C ALA A 150 24.89 28.32 -7.45
#